data_AF-A0A6J7NSQ0-F1
#
_entry.id   AF-A0A6J7NSQ0-F1
#
_cell.length_a   1.000
_cell.length_b   1.000
_cell.length_c   1.000
_cell.angle_alpha   90.00
_cell.angle_beta   90.00
_cell.angle_gamma   90.00
#
_symmetry.space_group_name_H-M   'P 1'
#
loop_
_entity.id
_entity.type
_entity.pdbx_description
1 polymer ?
#
loop_
_entity_poly.entity_id
_entity_poly.type
_entity_poly.pdbx_seq_one_letter_code
_entity_poly.pdbx_strand_id
1 'polypeptide(L)' 'MLLRQEGVDPVLLLDDVFAELDSTRRERLAERVSMAQQVVITAAVEEDVPRMLEGAVFRVSAEGVGPT' A
#
# COMPACT_ATOMS: atom_id res chain seq x y z
N MET A 1 10.80 -13.07 2.72
CA MET A 1 9.80 -13.86 3.48
C MET A 1 9.71 -13.22 4.85
N LEU A 2 8.63 -12.49 5.15
CA LEU A 2 8.46 -11.85 6.46
C LEU A 2 8.21 -12.96 7.51
N LEU A 3 8.94 -12.89 8.62
CA LEU A 3 8.92 -13.86 9.72
C LEU A 3 7.55 -13.88 10.39
N ARG A 4 6.88 -15.03 10.38
CA ARG A 4 5.65 -15.26 11.13
C ARG A 4 6.02 -15.67 12.56
N GLN A 5 5.66 -14.85 13.54
CA GLN A 5 5.56 -15.23 14.94
C GLN A 5 4.08 -15.64 15.18
N GLU A 6 3.89 -16.67 15.99
CA GLU A 6 2.65 -17.42 16.20
C GLU A 6 1.34 -16.60 16.17
N GLY A 7 0.46 -16.91 15.21
CA GLY A 7 -0.96 -16.53 15.22
C GLY A 7 -1.33 -15.13 14.69
N VAL A 8 -0.37 -14.24 14.42
CA VAL A 8 -0.66 -12.90 13.88
C VAL A 8 -0.24 -12.82 12.42
N ASP A 9 -1.17 -12.45 11.56
CA ASP A 9 -0.88 -12.20 10.16
C ASP A 9 -0.08 -10.89 10.03
N PRO A 10 1.02 -10.88 9.27
CA PRO A 10 1.87 -9.70 9.17
C PRO A 10 1.17 -8.57 8.40
N VAL A 11 1.38 -7.33 8.86
CA VAL A 11 1.00 -6.13 8.12
C VAL A 11 2.14 -5.75 7.17
N LEU A 12 1.82 -5.54 5.90
CA LEU A 12 2.74 -4.99 4.92
C LEU A 12 2.62 -3.46 4.91
N LEU A 13 3.73 -2.75 5.16
CA LEU A 13 3.81 -1.30 5.04
C LEU A 13 4.65 -0.94 3.82
N LEU A 14 4.12 -0.10 2.94
CA LEU A 14 4.80 0.40 1.76
C LEU A 14 4.86 1.93 1.83
N ASP A 15 6.08 2.48 1.80
CA ASP A 15 6.30 3.92 1.88
C ASP A 15 6.64 4.50 0.52
N ASP A 16 5.69 5.19 -0.12
CA ASP A 16 5.79 5.89 -1.43
C ASP A 16 6.42 5.06 -2.58
N VAL A 17 6.46 3.75 -2.44
CA VAL A 17 7.21 2.85 -3.34
C VAL A 17 6.67 2.87 -4.77
N PHE A 18 5.39 3.17 -4.97
CA PHE A 18 4.78 3.10 -6.30
C PHE A 18 5.18 4.26 -7.23
N ALA A 19 5.50 5.42 -6.65
CA ALA A 19 6.00 6.58 -7.39
C ALA A 19 7.38 6.30 -8.01
N GLU A 20 8.19 5.43 -7.39
CA GLU A 20 9.54 5.08 -7.84
C GLU A 20 9.57 4.01 -8.95
N LEU A 21 8.43 3.39 -9.27
CA LEU A 21 8.35 2.25 -10.18
C LEU A 21 7.84 2.65 -11.57
N ASP A 22 8.49 2.07 -12.58
CA ASP A 22 7.91 1.99 -13.92
C ASP A 22 6.60 1.17 -13.93
N SER A 23 5.80 1.32 -14.99
CA SER A 23 4.47 0.69 -15.10
C SER A 23 4.50 -0.84 -14.92
N THR A 24 5.50 -1.51 -15.47
CA THR A 24 5.62 -2.98 -15.40
C THR A 24 5.95 -3.43 -13.98
N ARG A 25 6.86 -2.73 -13.29
CA ARG A 25 7.19 -3.03 -11.90
C ARG A 25 6.04 -2.71 -10.96
N ARG A 26 5.32 -1.61 -11.21
CA ARG A 26 4.14 -1.18 -10.48
C ARG A 26 3.04 -2.24 -10.52
N GLU A 27 2.72 -2.76 -11.71
CA GLU A 27 1.77 -3.87 -11.89
C GLU A 27 2.18 -5.12 -11.11
N ARG A 28 3.45 -5.56 -11.25
CA ARG A 28 3.97 -6.74 -10.53
C ARG A 28 3.97 -6.59 -9.02
N LEU A 29 4.22 -5.39 -8.51
CA LEU A 29 4.14 -5.13 -7.07
C LEU A 29 2.68 -5.20 -6.62
N ALA A 30 1.76 -4.56 -7.35
CA ALA A 30 0.34 -4.58 -7.03
C ALA A 30 -0.24 -6.01 -6.98
N GLU A 31 0.12 -6.88 -7.94
CA GLU A 31 -0.28 -8.30 -7.93
C GLU A 31 0.21 -9.06 -6.68
N ARG A 32 1.37 -8.70 -6.12
CA ARG A 32 1.89 -9.32 -4.90
C ARG A 32 1.21 -8.75 -3.66
N VAL A 33 0.96 -7.46 -3.67
CA VAL A 33 0.33 -6.71 -2.57
C VAL A 33 -1.14 -7.14 -2.39
N SER A 34 -1.87 -7.40 -3.47
CA SER A 34 -3.26 -7.86 -3.42
C SER A 34 -3.45 -9.23 -2.74
N MET A 35 -2.39 -10.02 -2.62
CA MET A 35 -2.39 -11.31 -1.94
C MET A 35 -2.01 -11.21 -0.45
N ALA A 36 -1.60 -10.03 0.03
CA ALA A 36 -1.30 -9.80 1.43
C ALA A 36 -2.59 -9.58 2.22
N GLN A 37 -2.65 -10.11 3.45
CA GLN A 37 -3.86 -10.01 4.28
C GLN A 37 -4.12 -8.60 4.80
N GLN A 38 -3.06 -7.85 5.09
CA GLN A 38 -3.14 -6.48 5.58
C GLN A 38 -2.03 -5.65 4.93
N VAL A 39 -2.41 -4.51 4.36
CA VAL A 39 -1.49 -3.61 3.66
C VAL A 39 -1.83 -2.17 4.04
N VAL A 40 -0.79 -1.39 4.34
CA VAL A 40 -0.84 0.07 4.43
C VAL A 40 0.12 0.64 3.40
N ILE A 41 -0.38 1.56 2.58
CA ILE A 41 0.39 2.23 1.53
C ILE A 41 0.36 3.72 1.83
N THR A 42 1.53 4.37 1.87
CA THR A 42 1.62 5.83 1.78
C THR A 42 1.91 6.20 0.33
N ALA A 43 1.30 7.29 -0.12
CA ALA A 43 1.55 7.84 -1.45
C ALA A 43 1.39 9.35 -1.38
N ALA A 44 2.22 10.08 -2.12
CA ALA A 44 2.11 11.53 -2.20
C ALA A 44 0.86 11.98 -3.00
N VAL A 45 0.49 11.22 -4.04
CA VAL A 45 -0.71 11.43 -4.86
C VAL A 45 -1.46 10.13 -5.11
N GLU A 46 -2.76 10.22 -5.40
CA GLU A 46 -3.63 9.05 -5.55
C GLU A 46 -3.28 8.22 -6.79
N GLU A 47 -2.84 8.87 -7.87
CA GLU A 47 -2.54 8.25 -9.16
C GLU A 47 -1.31 7.33 -9.13
N ASP A 48 -0.48 7.42 -8.09
CA ASP A 48 0.65 6.51 -7.93
C ASP A 48 0.20 5.12 -7.51
N VAL A 49 -0.93 4.99 -6.82
CA VAL A 49 -1.46 3.70 -6.37
C VAL A 49 -2.30 3.05 -7.48
N PRO A 50 -1.99 1.81 -7.90
CA PRO A 50 -2.77 1.11 -8.92
C PRO A 50 -4.23 0.91 -8.51
N ARG A 51 -5.17 1.27 -9.40
CA ARG A 51 -6.62 1.17 -9.15
C ARG A 51 -7.13 -0.23 -8.80
N MET A 52 -6.37 -1.29 -9.10
CA MET A 52 -6.70 -2.66 -8.71
C MET A 52 -6.57 -2.90 -7.19
N LEU A 53 -5.85 -2.02 -6.48
CA LEU A 53 -5.71 -2.06 -5.04
C LEU A 53 -6.87 -1.27 -4.43
N GLU A 54 -7.94 -1.97 -4.11
CA GLU A 54 -9.09 -1.41 -3.41
C GLU A 54 -8.82 -1.35 -1.90
N GLY A 55 -9.28 -0.30 -1.23
CA GLY A 55 -9.09 -0.13 0.20
C GLY A 55 -9.66 1.17 0.74
N ALA A 56 -9.57 1.34 2.06
CA ALA A 56 -9.89 2.62 2.69
C ALA A 56 -8.78 3.63 2.37
N VAL A 57 -9.18 4.80 1.85
CA VAL A 57 -8.25 5.89 1.54
C VAL A 57 -8.39 6.99 2.59
N PHE A 58 -7.25 7.43 3.11
CA PHE A 58 -7.19 8.50 4.09
C PHE A 58 -6.29 9.62 3.57
N ARG A 59 -6.78 10.85 3.65
CA ARG A 59 -5.96 12.04 3.43
C ARG A 59 -5.27 12.41 4.73
N VAL A 60 -3.94 12.53 4.68
CA VAL A 60 -3.09 12.95 5.79
C VAL A 60 -2.62 14.38 5.54
N SER A 61 -2.81 15.26 6.53
CA SER A 61 -2.30 16.62 6.53
C SER A 61 -1.70 16.97 7.90
N ALA A 62 -1.11 18.15 8.03
CA ALA A 62 -0.62 18.63 9.32
C ALA A 62 -1.75 18.78 10.38
N GLU A 63 -3.00 18.86 9.94
CA GLU A 63 -4.19 19.03 10.80
C GLU A 63 -4.73 17.67 11.29
N GLY A 64 -4.29 16.56 10.71
CA GLY A 64 -4.68 15.21 11.11
C GLY A 64 -4.90 14.27 9.92
N VAL A 65 -5.62 13.19 10.20
CA VAL A 65 -6.00 12.17 9.20
C VAL A 65 -7.52 12.17 9.05
N GLY A 66 -8.01 12.27 7.82
CA GLY A 66 -9.43 12.21 7.49
C GLY A 66 -9.70 11.23 6.35
N PRO A 67 -10.93 10.72 6.22
CA PRO A 67 -11.32 9.99 5.02
C PRO A 67 -11.25 10.91 3.80
N THR A 68 -10.88 10.35 2.64
CA THR A 68 -10.96 11.05 1.35
C THR A 68 -12.40 11.20 0.90
#